data_AF-A0A7M3X627-F1
#
_entry.id   AF-A0A7M3X627-F1
#
_cell.length_a   1.000
_cell.length_b   1.000
_cell.length_c   1.000
_cell.angle_alpha   90.00
_cell.angle_beta   90.00
_cell.angle_gamma   90.00
#
_symmetry.space_group_name_H-M   'P 1'
#
loop_
_entity.id
_entity.type
_entity.pdbx_description
1 polymer ?
#
loop_
_entity_poly.entity_id
_entity_poly.type
_entity_poly.pdbx_seq_one_letter_code
_entity_poly.pdbx_strand_id
1 'polypeptide(L)'
;MPVTLASVDFPKRPGVYLFKTNQGRVLYVGKATKLNERIRSYFAQTPDRQMIPELVKRSDDIECIVTNSPEEALILERQLIRQHKPRYNSMLKDDKS
;
A
#
# COMPACT_ATOMS: atom_id res chain seq x y z
N MET A 1 -2.87 16.06 -5.39
CA MET A 1 -3.38 16.34 -4.03
C MET A 1 -3.11 15.07 -3.25
N PRO A 2 -2.64 15.13 -1.99
CA PRO A 2 -2.38 13.92 -1.22
C PRO A 2 -3.67 13.12 -1.08
N VAL A 3 -3.56 11.80 -1.14
CA VAL A 3 -4.73 10.92 -1.10
C VAL A 3 -5.47 11.09 0.24
N THR A 4 -6.80 11.14 0.22
CA THR A 4 -7.64 11.34 1.42
C THR A 4 -8.64 10.21 1.61
N LEU A 5 -8.92 9.83 2.86
CA LEU A 5 -9.86 8.76 3.24
C LEU A 5 -11.35 9.00 2.93
N ALA A 6 -11.72 10.15 2.36
CA ALA A 6 -13.05 10.74 2.50
C ALA A 6 -14.22 9.97 1.85
N SER A 7 -13.99 8.95 1.01
CA SER A 7 -15.10 8.22 0.36
C SER A 7 -14.74 6.86 -0.24
N VAL A 8 -13.66 6.21 0.19
CA VAL A 8 -13.23 4.94 -0.44
C VAL A 8 -13.61 3.75 0.44
N ASP A 9 -14.73 3.12 0.11
CA ASP A 9 -15.11 1.81 0.64
C ASP A 9 -14.19 0.74 0.06
N PHE A 10 -13.06 0.52 0.73
CA PHE A 10 -12.17 -0.57 0.38
C PHE A 10 -12.80 -1.91 0.75
N PRO A 11 -12.58 -2.96 -0.05
CA PRO A 11 -13.15 -4.27 0.21
C PRO A 11 -12.54 -4.91 1.47
N LYS A 12 -13.38 -5.57 2.27
CA LYS A 12 -12.97 -6.43 3.41
C LYS A 12 -12.45 -7.79 2.91
N ARG A 13 -11.59 -7.79 1.89
CA ARG A 13 -11.06 -8.98 1.23
C ARG A 13 -9.53 -8.96 1.21
N PRO A 14 -8.89 -10.13 1.06
CA PRO A 14 -7.46 -10.18 0.84
C PRO A 14 -7.11 -9.55 -0.50
N GLY A 15 -5.90 -9.00 -0.57
CA GLY A 15 -5.41 -8.39 -1.79
C GLY A 15 -4.14 -7.58 -1.60
N VAL A 16 -3.79 -6.85 -2.65
CA VAL A 16 -2.62 -5.98 -2.71
C VAL A 16 -3.07 -4.54 -2.90
N TYR A 17 -2.40 -3.61 -2.22
CA TYR A 17 -2.60 -2.18 -2.39
C TYR A 17 -1.31 -1.53 -2.88
N LEU A 18 -1.46 -0.49 -3.70
CA LEU A 18 -0.37 0.26 -4.30
C LEU A 18 -0.59 1.74 -4.03
N PHE A 19 0.39 2.39 -3.41
CA PHE A 19 0.46 3.85 -3.33
C PHE A 19 1.20 4.36 -4.56
N LYS A 20 0.58 5.26 -5.31
CA LYS A 20 1.14 5.81 -6.55
C LYS A 20 0.98 7.32 -6.63
N THR A 21 1.78 7.94 -7.49
CA THR A 21 1.64 9.37 -7.83
C THR A 21 0.70 9.54 -9.02
N ASN A 22 0.25 10.77 -9.26
CA ASN A 22 -0.54 11.11 -10.45
C ASN A 22 0.20 10.86 -11.78
N GLN A 23 1.51 10.68 -11.74
CA GLN A 23 2.33 10.32 -12.90
C GLN A 23 2.41 8.79 -13.13
N GLY A 24 1.62 8.00 -12.40
CA GLY A 24 1.63 6.53 -12.50
C GLY A 24 2.81 5.85 -11.81
N ARG A 25 3.65 6.59 -11.08
CA ARG A 25 4.80 6.02 -10.38
C ARG A 25 4.36 5.34 -9.10
N VAL A 26 4.54 4.03 -9.01
CA VAL A 26 4.30 3.25 -7.79
C VAL A 26 5.40 3.54 -6.77
N LEU A 27 4.99 4.06 -5.61
CA LEU A 27 5.87 4.41 -4.51
C LEU A 27 6.01 3.27 -3.51
N TYR A 28 4.91 2.56 -3.24
CA TYR A 28 4.85 1.44 -2.31
C TYR A 28 3.81 0.41 -2.74
N VAL A 29 4.09 -0.86 -2.48
CA VAL A 29 3.22 -2.01 -2.67
C VAL A 29 3.17 -2.79 -1.37
N GLY A 30 2.00 -3.18 -0.91
CA GLY A 30 1.86 -4.08 0.23
C GLY A 30 0.63 -4.95 0.09
N LYS A 31 0.62 -6.08 0.79
CA LYS A 31 -0.55 -6.98 0.89
C LYS A 31 -1.33 -6.80 2.19
N ALA A 32 -2.60 -7.18 2.16
CA ALA A 32 -3.45 -7.25 3.33
C ALA A 32 -4.38 -8.47 3.25
N THR A 33 -4.76 -9.03 4.40
CA THR A 33 -5.89 -9.98 4.50
C THR A 33 -7.24 -9.26 4.43
N LYS A 34 -7.26 -7.98 4.82
CA LYS A 34 -8.38 -7.08 4.70
C LYS A 34 -7.87 -5.71 4.27
N LEU A 35 -8.09 -5.35 3.01
CA LEU A 35 -7.59 -4.10 2.42
C LEU A 35 -8.06 -2.86 3.18
N ASN A 36 -9.33 -2.83 3.58
CA ASN A 36 -9.92 -1.70 4.29
C ASN A 36 -9.25 -1.39 5.64
N GLU A 37 -9.05 -2.41 6.49
CA GLU A 37 -8.42 -2.25 7.80
C GLU A 37 -6.97 -1.79 7.63
N ARG A 38 -6.26 -2.38 6.67
CA ARG A 38 -4.86 -2.06 6.43
C ARG A 38 -4.69 -0.65 5.88
N ILE A 39 -5.51 -0.22 4.93
CA ILE A 39 -5.39 1.13 4.34
C ILE A 39 -5.74 2.19 5.38
N ARG A 40 -6.79 1.97 6.19
CA ARG A 40 -7.15 2.89 7.28
C ARG A 40 -6.03 3.07 8.30
N SER A 41 -5.21 2.05 8.56
CA SER A 41 -4.10 2.18 9.51
C SER A 41 -3.01 3.16 9.03
N TYR A 42 -2.87 3.40 7.72
CA TYR A 42 -1.92 4.39 7.20
C TYR A 42 -2.31 5.84 7.49
N PHE A 43 -3.60 6.10 7.78
CA PHE A 43 -4.12 7.43 8.09
C PHE A 43 -4.47 7.60 9.57
N ALA A 44 -4.16 6.60 10.40
CA ALA A 44 -4.31 6.73 11.84
C ALA A 44 -3.36 7.81 12.39
N GLN A 45 -3.76 8.49 13.46
CA GLN A 45 -2.95 9.54 14.10
C GLN A 45 -1.60 9.03 14.62
N THR A 46 -1.53 7.74 14.98
CA THR A 46 -0.31 7.07 15.41
C THR A 46 0.09 6.04 14.35
N PRO A 47 0.91 6.41 13.36
CA PRO A 47 1.36 5.47 12.35
C PRO A 47 2.32 4.44 12.96
N ASP A 48 2.19 3.17 12.56
CA ASP A 48 3.09 2.08 12.96
C ASP A 48 4.56 2.34 12.60
N ARG A 49 4.82 3.22 11.62
CA ARG A 49 6.17 3.52 11.11
C ARG A 49 6.29 5.00 10.77
N GLN A 50 7.42 5.61 11.10
CA GLN A 50 7.69 7.03 10.85
C GLN A 50 7.66 7.42 9.36
N MET A 51 7.87 6.46 8.44
CA MET A 51 7.85 6.71 7.01
C MET A 51 6.45 6.72 6.39
N ILE A 52 5.43 6.28 7.11
CA ILE A 52 4.03 6.21 6.63
C ILE A 52 3.48 7.60 6.29
N PRO A 53 3.59 8.62 7.17
CA PRO A 53 3.14 9.97 6.85
C PRO A 53 3.77 10.52 5.57
N GLU A 54 5.07 10.29 5.36
CA GLU A 54 5.76 10.76 4.16
C GLU A 54 5.31 10.00 2.90
N LEU A 55 5.04 8.70 3.01
CA LEU A 55 4.46 7.91 1.91
C LEU A 55 3.08 8.45 1.52
N VAL A 56 2.21 8.66 2.50
CA VAL A 56 0.85 9.19 2.28
C VAL A 56 0.92 10.59 1.67
N LYS A 57 1.81 11.45 2.18
CA LYS A 57 2.01 12.81 1.65
C LYS A 57 2.50 12.83 0.20
N ARG A 58 3.33 11.87 -0.20
CA ARG A 58 3.89 11.79 -1.57
C ARG A 58 3.02 11.00 -2.55
N SER A 59 2.01 10.28 -2.07
CA SER A 59 1.09 9.54 -2.92
C SER A 59 -0.13 10.39 -3.23
N ASP A 60 -0.54 10.36 -4.49
CA ASP A 60 -1.74 11.05 -4.96
C ASP A 60 -2.91 10.07 -5.09
N ASP A 61 -2.64 8.76 -5.22
CA ASP A 61 -3.66 7.74 -5.45
C ASP A 61 -3.30 6.40 -4.78
N ILE A 62 -4.34 5.62 -4.43
CA ILE A 62 -4.25 4.26 -3.89
C ILE A 62 -5.04 3.31 -4.78
N GLU A 63 -4.34 2.35 -5.36
CA GLU A 63 -4.96 1.27 -6.12
C GLU A 63 -5.05 0.00 -5.29
N CYS A 64 -6.15 -0.75 -5.44
CA CYS A 64 -6.38 -2.00 -4.73
C CYS A 64 -6.74 -3.11 -5.70
N ILE A 65 -6.04 -4.23 -5.59
CA ILE A 65 -6.32 -5.45 -6.37
C ILE A 65 -6.75 -6.52 -5.39
N VAL A 66 -8.03 -6.90 -5.47
CA VAL A 66 -8.61 -7.97 -4.66
C VAL A 66 -8.15 -9.32 -5.19
N THR A 67 -7.77 -10.22 -4.28
CA THR A 67 -7.45 -11.61 -4.61
C THR A 67 -8.43 -12.57 -3.94
N ASN A 68 -8.45 -13.83 -4.39
CA ASN A 68 -9.32 -14.83 -3.80
C ASN A 68 -8.73 -15.41 -2.51
N SER A 69 -7.41 -15.41 -2.39
CA SER A 69 -6.69 -15.91 -1.21
C SER A 69 -5.55 -14.97 -0.77
N PRO A 70 -5.12 -15.06 0.51
CA PRO A 70 -3.92 -14.38 0.99
C PRO A 70 -2.62 -14.84 0.32
N GLU A 71 -2.60 -16.06 -0.22
CA GLU A 71 -1.45 -16.64 -0.93
C GLU A 71 -1.30 -16.01 -2.31
N GLU A 72 -2.41 -15.84 -3.04
CA GLU A 72 -2.43 -15.08 -4.29
C GLU A 72 -1.97 -13.64 -4.06
N ALA A 73 -2.43 -12.98 -2.97
CA ALA A 73 -1.98 -11.64 -2.62
C ALA A 73 -0.45 -11.58 -2.40
N LEU A 74 0.13 -12.62 -1.80
CA LEU A 74 1.57 -12.71 -1.58
C LEU A 74 2.35 -12.87 -2.90
N ILE A 75 1.86 -13.68 -3.82
CA ILE A 75 2.47 -13.86 -5.15
C ILE A 75 2.37 -12.55 -5.94
N LEU A 76 1.19 -11.96 -5.98
CA LEU A 76 0.92 -10.72 -6.70
C LEU A 76 1.75 -9.55 -6.14
N GLU A 77 1.86 -9.41 -4.83
CA GLU A 77 2.70 -8.41 -4.18
C GLU A 77 4.15 -8.53 -4.66
N ARG A 78 4.72 -9.73 -4.64
CA ARG A 78 6.11 -9.96 -5.08
C ARG A 78 6.28 -9.65 -6.55
N GLN A 79 5.32 -9.98 -7.39
CA GLN A 79 5.33 -9.66 -8.82
C GLN A 79 5.34 -8.14 -9.02
N LEU A 80 4.44 -7.41 -8.36
CA LEU A 80 4.33 -5.96 -8.47
C LEU A 80 5.56 -5.23 -7.91
N ILE A 81 6.13 -5.71 -6.80
CA ILE A 81 7.41 -5.17 -6.27
C ILE A 81 8.54 -5.37 -7.28
N ARG A 82 8.62 -6.54 -7.92
CA ARG A 82 9.65 -6.82 -8.94
C ARG A 82 9.46 -5.96 -10.20
N GLN A 83 8.21 -5.77 -10.62
CA GLN A 83 7.84 -5.01 -11.81
C GLN A 83 8.09 -3.51 -11.62
N HIS A 84 7.65 -2.94 -10.50
CA HIS A 84 7.70 -1.49 -10.27
C HIS A 84 8.93 -1.02 -9.48
N LYS A 85 9.61 -1.91 -8.77
CA LYS A 85 10.74 -1.62 -7.86
C LYS A 85 10.49 -0.37 -7.00
N PRO A 86 9.42 -0.36 -6.19
CA PRO A 86 8.98 0.83 -5.49
C PRO A 86 10.02 1.29 -4.49
N ARG A 87 10.32 2.60 -4.47
CA ARG A 87 11.37 3.18 -3.61
C ARG A 87 11.15 2.84 -2.13
N TYR A 88 9.91 2.92 -1.66
CA TYR A 88 9.60 2.69 -0.25
C TYR A 88 9.62 1.21 0.13
N ASN A 89 9.39 0.27 -0.79
CA ASN A 89 9.51 -1.16 -0.48
C ASN A 89 10.95 -1.56 -0.16
N SER A 90 11.93 -0.97 -0.85
CA SER A 90 13.34 -1.20 -0.54
C SER A 90 13.72 -0.60 0.81
N MET A 91 13.27 0.62 1.10
CA MET A 91 13.53 1.29 2.39
C MET A 91 12.88 0.56 3.58
N LEU A 92 11.70 -0.02 3.39
CA LEU A 92 10.96 -0.73 4.45
C LEU A 92 11.44 -2.17 4.69
N LYS A 93 12.33 -2.68 3.83
CA LYS A 93 12.93 -4.01 3.95
C LYS A 93 14.13 -4.01 4.90
N ASP A 94 14.81 -2.88 5.05
CA ASP A 94 16.04 -2.73 5.84
C ASP A 94 15.78 -2.72 7.36
N ASP A 95 14.61 -2.24 7.80
CA ASP A 95 14.26 -2.09 9.23
C ASP A 95 13.63 -3.36 9.86
N LYS A 96 13.92 -4.53 9.29
CA LYS A 96 13.66 -5.84 9.93
C LYS A 96 15.00 -6.55 10.10
N SER A 97 15.80 -6.10 11.05
CA SER A 97 16.86 -6.90 11.67
C SER A 97 16.68 -6.84 13.19
#